data_AF-A0A494V8V5-F1
#
_entry.id   AF-A0A494V8V5-F1
#
_cell.length_a   1.000
_cell.length_b   1.000
_cell.length_c   1.000
_cell.angle_alpha   90.00
_cell.angle_beta   90.00
_cell.angle_gamma   90.00
#
_symmetry.space_group_name_H-M   'P 1'
#
loop_
_entity.id
_entity.type
_entity.pdbx_description
1 polymer ?
#
loop_
_entity_poly.entity_id
_entity_poly.type
_entity_poly.pdbx_seq_one_letter_code
_entity_poly.pdbx_strand_id
1 'polypeptide(L)'
;MPVYDTGMLIALADRKAKAVALHEGLRTVPHRALVLGPVLAQVWRPKPALVHALSGVLKDCTVPQARTSEPPMRETKAGRPECLACATGPDLSDWRRVGTALGRAALPAKKRPDAVDAWVTLAAARHGSAVIFTTDPGDIQAYLDVLAPTDVHVVAV
;
A
#
# COMPACT_ATOMS: atom_id res chain seq x y z
N MET A 1 -3.06 -0.60 -10.25
CA MET A 1 -1.78 -0.49 -9.52
C MET A 1 -1.93 -1.12 -8.13
N PRO A 2 -1.08 -2.05 -7.69
CA PRO A 2 -1.23 -2.73 -6.41
C PRO A 2 -0.69 -1.91 -5.24
N VAL A 3 -1.47 -1.73 -4.18
CA VAL A 3 -1.06 -1.09 -2.92
C VAL A 3 -1.12 -2.11 -1.79
N TYR A 4 -0.03 -2.28 -1.06
CA TYR A 4 0.01 -3.18 0.09
C TYR A 4 -0.20 -2.38 1.37
N ASP A 5 -1.22 -2.78 2.10
CA ASP A 5 -1.41 -2.41 3.48
C ASP A 5 -0.53 -3.27 4.42
N THR A 6 -0.43 -2.88 5.67
CA THR A 6 0.24 -3.58 6.77
C THR A 6 -0.22 -5.03 6.86
N GLY A 7 -1.53 -5.30 6.76
CA GLY A 7 -2.07 -6.66 6.79
C GLY A 7 -1.49 -7.57 5.70
N MET A 8 -1.31 -7.05 4.48
CA MET A 8 -0.72 -7.81 3.37
C MET A 8 0.76 -8.10 3.59
N LEU A 9 1.54 -7.14 4.09
CA LEU A 9 2.95 -7.39 4.40
C LEU A 9 3.13 -8.42 5.52
N ILE A 10 2.29 -8.38 6.56
CA ILE A 10 2.28 -9.40 7.62
C ILE A 10 1.93 -10.77 7.02
N ALA A 11 0.88 -10.84 6.19
CA ALA A 11 0.48 -12.08 5.54
C ALA A 11 1.59 -12.68 4.65
N LEU A 12 2.36 -11.86 3.95
CA LEU A 12 3.51 -12.29 3.16
C LEU A 12 4.68 -12.76 4.03
N ALA A 13 4.97 -12.05 5.12
CA ALA A 13 5.98 -12.46 6.09
C ALA A 13 5.66 -13.82 6.71
N ASP A 14 4.39 -14.04 7.04
CA ASP A 14 3.86 -15.30 7.58
C ASP A 14 3.66 -16.37 6.49
N ARG A 15 4.01 -16.08 5.23
CA ARG A 15 3.92 -17.01 4.09
C ARG A 15 2.51 -17.55 3.87
N LYS A 16 1.47 -16.75 4.17
CA LYS A 16 0.07 -17.14 3.90
C LYS A 16 -0.12 -17.41 2.41
N ALA A 17 -0.65 -18.59 2.07
CA ALA A 17 -0.70 -19.07 0.69
C ALA A 17 -1.40 -18.10 -0.28
N LYS A 18 -2.53 -17.51 0.14
CA LYS A 18 -3.27 -16.52 -0.66
C LYS A 18 -2.46 -15.26 -0.92
N ALA A 19 -1.83 -14.70 0.11
CA ALA A 19 -0.98 -13.51 -0.02
C ALA A 19 0.20 -13.78 -0.97
N VAL A 20 0.88 -14.92 -0.80
CA VAL A 20 1.99 -15.33 -1.68
C VAL A 20 1.52 -15.45 -3.14
N ALA A 21 0.40 -16.14 -3.39
CA ALA A 21 -0.12 -16.30 -4.74
C ALA A 21 -0.50 -14.95 -5.39
N LEU A 22 -1.11 -14.04 -4.63
CA LEU A 22 -1.43 -12.69 -5.11
C LEU A 22 -0.15 -11.89 -5.41
N HIS A 23 0.85 -11.94 -4.54
CA HIS A 23 2.12 -11.25 -4.76
C HIS A 23 2.82 -11.75 -6.03
N GLU A 24 2.95 -13.07 -6.20
CA GLU A 24 3.55 -13.67 -7.40
C GLU A 24 2.81 -13.28 -8.68
N GLY A 25 1.47 -13.29 -8.66
CA GLY A 25 0.65 -12.87 -9.80
C GLY A 25 0.83 -11.40 -10.19
N LEU A 26 1.29 -10.55 -9.26
CA LEU A 26 1.53 -9.12 -9.50
C LEU A 26 2.95 -8.81 -9.98
N ARG A 27 3.87 -9.78 -10.01
CA ARG A 27 5.28 -9.53 -10.39
C ARG A 27 5.44 -9.11 -11.85
N THR A 28 4.43 -9.34 -12.68
CA THR A 28 4.43 -8.96 -14.10
C THR A 28 3.69 -7.66 -14.38
N VAL A 29 2.97 -7.09 -13.40
CA VAL A 29 2.24 -5.83 -13.63
C VAL A 29 3.22 -4.66 -13.83
N PRO A 30 2.88 -3.67 -14.69
CA PRO A 30 3.80 -2.57 -15.02
C PRO A 30 4.27 -1.75 -13.82
N HIS A 31 3.36 -1.49 -12.88
CA HIS A 31 3.67 -0.78 -11.64
C HIS A 31 3.92 -1.79 -10.53
N ARG A 32 5.09 -1.73 -9.87
CA ARG A 32 5.42 -2.54 -8.69
C ARG A 32 4.39 -2.31 -7.58
N ALA A 33 4.24 -3.27 -6.68
CA ALA A 33 3.39 -3.06 -5.52
C ALA A 33 3.90 -1.89 -4.68
N LEU A 34 3.03 -0.92 -4.41
CA LEU A 34 3.31 0.24 -3.58
C LEU A 34 3.27 -0.18 -2.11
N VAL A 35 4.37 0.03 -1.40
CA VAL A 35 4.50 -0.13 0.05
C VAL A 35 4.91 1.21 0.64
N LEU A 36 4.03 1.84 1.42
CA LEU A 36 4.36 3.12 2.05
C LEU A 36 5.39 2.93 3.17
N GLY A 37 6.26 3.91 3.37
CA GLY A 37 7.27 3.87 4.44
C GLY A 37 6.69 3.55 5.83
N PRO A 38 5.60 4.21 6.27
CA PRO A 38 4.93 3.89 7.52
C PRO A 38 4.36 2.47 7.60
N VAL A 39 3.84 1.92 6.49
CA VAL A 39 3.37 0.52 6.41
C VAL A 39 4.54 -0.44 6.65
N LEU A 40 5.67 -0.23 5.95
CA LEU A 40 6.88 -1.02 6.18
C LEU A 40 7.37 -0.91 7.63
N ALA A 41 7.36 0.30 8.20
CA ALA A 41 7.79 0.55 9.57
C ALA A 41 6.90 -0.14 10.62
N GLN A 42 5.59 -0.21 10.40
CA GLN A 42 4.67 -0.92 11.30
C GLN A 42 5.01 -2.41 11.39
N VAL A 43 5.42 -3.04 10.28
CA VAL A 43 5.69 -4.49 10.19
C VAL A 43 7.12 -4.85 10.56
N TRP A 44 8.11 -4.06 10.17
CA TRP A 44 9.52 -4.44 10.29
C TRP A 44 9.97 -4.64 11.74
N ARG A 45 10.56 -5.79 12.05
CA ARG A 45 11.20 -6.10 13.33
C ARG A 45 12.56 -6.77 13.08
N PRO A 46 13.58 -6.57 13.94
CA PRO A 46 14.93 -7.09 13.73
C PRO A 46 15.05 -8.59 14.07
N LYS A 47 14.14 -9.41 13.51
CA LYS A 47 14.15 -10.87 13.62
C LYS A 47 14.68 -11.45 12.30
N PRO A 48 15.73 -12.29 12.29
CA PRO A 48 16.37 -12.75 11.05
C PRO A 48 15.41 -13.34 10.00
N ALA A 49 14.45 -14.17 10.43
CA ALA A 49 13.46 -14.77 9.53
C ALA A 49 12.56 -13.72 8.86
N LEU A 50 12.08 -12.75 9.64
CA LEU A 50 11.23 -11.66 9.14
C LEU A 50 12.00 -10.77 8.16
N VAL A 51 13.23 -10.38 8.53
CA VAL A 51 14.12 -9.57 7.70
C VAL A 51 14.37 -10.27 6.37
N HIS A 52 14.70 -11.56 6.38
CA HIS A 52 14.91 -12.33 5.17
C HIS A 52 13.64 -12.38 4.29
N ALA A 53 12.49 -12.72 4.88
CA ALA A 53 11.23 -12.83 4.16
C ALA A 53 10.82 -11.51 3.49
N LEU A 54 10.77 -10.42 4.26
CA LEU A 54 10.36 -9.11 3.75
C LEU A 54 11.39 -8.52 2.79
N SER A 55 12.70 -8.74 2.99
CA SER A 55 13.71 -8.30 2.02
C SER A 55 13.53 -8.97 0.65
N GLY A 56 13.03 -10.21 0.61
CA GLY A 56 12.65 -10.87 -0.63
C GLY A 56 11.47 -10.19 -1.32
N VAL A 57 10.38 -9.98 -0.57
CA VAL A 57 9.15 -9.32 -1.05
C VAL A 57 9.42 -7.90 -1.59
N LEU A 58 10.24 -7.12 -0.87
CA LEU A 58 10.50 -5.71 -1.20
C LEU A 58 11.24 -5.53 -2.53
N LYS A 59 11.94 -6.55 -3.05
CA LYS A 59 12.57 -6.50 -4.39
C LYS A 59 11.56 -6.38 -5.53
N ASP A 60 10.31 -6.77 -5.28
CA ASP A 60 9.22 -6.69 -6.26
C ASP A 60 8.22 -5.56 -5.93
N CYS A 61 8.50 -4.79 -4.89
CA CYS A 61 7.71 -3.64 -4.44
C CYS A 61 8.45 -2.33 -4.67
N THR A 62 7.77 -1.20 -4.52
CA THR A 62 8.38 0.12 -4.43
C THR A 62 7.98 0.77 -3.12
N VAL A 63 8.91 1.48 -2.50
CA VAL A 63 8.73 2.33 -1.33
C VAL A 63 9.05 3.76 -1.76
N PRO A 64 8.05 4.57 -2.14
CA PRO A 64 8.31 5.90 -2.68
C PRO A 64 9.10 6.76 -1.71
N GLN A 65 9.93 7.64 -2.26
CA GLN A 65 10.82 8.55 -1.52
C GLN A 65 11.92 7.84 -0.70
N ALA A 66 11.98 6.51 -0.67
CA ALA A 66 13.13 5.79 -0.14
C ALA A 66 14.19 5.63 -1.24
N ARG A 67 15.34 6.31 -1.07
CA ARG A 67 16.43 6.41 -2.06
C ARG A 67 16.88 5.06 -2.64
N THR A 68 16.90 4.01 -1.82
CA THR A 68 17.39 2.67 -2.18
C THR A 68 16.29 1.73 -2.62
N SER A 69 15.05 2.22 -2.73
CA SER A 69 13.93 1.39 -3.18
C SER A 69 13.95 1.20 -4.69
N GLU A 70 13.39 0.09 -5.14
CA GLU A 70 13.12 -0.14 -6.54
C GLU A 70 12.19 0.96 -7.11
N PRO A 71 12.44 1.41 -8.35
CA PRO A 71 11.56 2.35 -9.03
C PRO A 71 10.11 1.84 -9.12
N PRO A 72 9.10 2.73 -9.03
CA PRO A 72 7.69 2.33 -9.09
C PRO A 72 7.29 1.60 -10.37
N MET A 73 7.74 2.11 -11.51
CA MET A 73 7.47 1.52 -12.81
C MET A 73 8.59 0.56 -13.20
N ARG A 74 8.21 -0.63 -13.66
CA ARG A 74 9.15 -1.58 -14.26
C ARG A 74 9.65 -1.04 -15.60
N GLU A 75 10.85 -1.46 -15.97
CA GLU A 75 11.48 -1.06 -17.22
C GLU A 75 10.80 -1.72 -18.43
N THR A 76 10.72 -0.99 -19.54
CA THR A 76 10.14 -1.46 -20.80
C THR A 76 11.13 -1.26 -21.93
N LYS A 77 10.84 -1.82 -23.12
CA LYS A 77 11.67 -1.59 -24.32
C LYS A 77 11.77 -0.12 -24.72
N ALA A 78 10.77 0.70 -24.35
CA ALA A 78 10.75 2.13 -24.63
C ALA A 78 11.40 2.98 -23.51
N GLY A 79 12.05 2.34 -22.54
CA GLY A 79 12.58 2.97 -21.34
C GLY A 79 11.67 2.75 -20.12
N ARG A 80 11.88 3.54 -19.07
CA ARG A 80 11.14 3.43 -17.81
C ARG A 80 10.17 4.61 -17.66
N PRO A 81 8.85 4.39 -17.71
CA PRO A 81 7.87 5.42 -17.40
C PRO A 81 8.02 5.93 -15.97
N GLU A 82 7.59 7.14 -15.69
CA GLU A 82 7.53 7.66 -14.32
C GLU A 82 6.11 7.60 -13.77
N CYS A 83 5.97 7.31 -12.48
CA CYS A 83 4.71 7.47 -11.77
C CYS A 83 4.75 8.79 -11.01
N LEU A 84 4.00 9.80 -11.50
CA LEU A 84 3.96 11.13 -10.87
C LEU A 84 3.50 11.07 -9.41
N ALA A 85 2.53 10.22 -9.06
CA ALA A 85 2.04 10.08 -7.70
C ALA A 85 3.07 9.47 -6.72
N CYS A 86 3.97 8.62 -7.21
CA CYS A 86 5.10 8.11 -6.42
C CYS A 86 6.26 9.12 -6.37
N ALA A 87 6.51 9.82 -7.48
CA ALA A 87 7.58 10.81 -7.58
C ALA A 87 7.28 12.06 -6.74
N THR A 88 6.00 12.43 -6.63
CA THR A 88 5.53 13.56 -5.84
C THR A 88 4.86 13.02 -4.57
N GLY A 89 5.55 13.17 -3.43
CA GLY A 89 4.98 12.85 -2.12
C GLY A 89 3.68 13.62 -1.82
N PRO A 90 2.99 13.30 -0.71
CA PRO A 90 1.77 14.00 -0.32
C PRO A 90 2.04 15.49 -0.04
N ASP A 91 1.11 16.34 -0.44
CA ASP A 91 1.12 17.76 -0.09
C ASP A 91 0.29 18.07 1.18
N LEU A 92 0.17 19.34 1.54
CA LEU A 92 -0.61 19.77 2.70
C LEU A 92 -2.12 19.46 2.56
N SER A 93 -2.66 19.54 1.34
CA SER A 93 -4.05 19.21 1.06
C SER A 93 -4.30 17.72 1.26
N ASP A 94 -3.38 16.87 0.81
CA ASP A 94 -3.42 15.43 1.04
C ASP A 94 -3.46 15.10 2.53
N TRP A 95 -2.62 15.73 3.35
CA TRP A 95 -2.64 15.50 4.80
C TRP A 95 -3.93 15.97 5.48
N ARG A 96 -4.55 17.06 5.00
CA ARG A 96 -5.87 17.50 5.48
C ARG A 96 -6.96 16.50 5.10
N ARG A 97 -6.87 15.88 3.92
CA ARG A 97 -7.79 14.81 3.49
C ARG A 97 -7.62 13.56 4.35
N VAL A 98 -6.38 13.15 4.65
CA VAL A 98 -6.10 12.07 5.62
C VAL A 98 -6.75 12.39 6.97
N GLY A 99 -6.52 13.60 7.52
CA GLY A 99 -7.13 14.04 8.78
C GLY A 99 -8.67 14.03 8.76
N THR A 100 -9.27 14.44 7.64
CA THR A 100 -10.73 14.40 7.45
C THR A 100 -11.24 12.97 7.44
N ALA A 101 -10.55 12.07 6.74
CA ALA A 101 -10.88 10.64 6.71
C ALA A 101 -10.81 10.02 8.11
N LEU A 102 -9.76 10.33 8.88
CA LEU A 102 -9.63 9.90 10.27
C LEU A 102 -10.79 10.35 11.17
N GLY A 103 -11.25 11.59 11.00
CA GLY A 103 -12.33 12.14 11.81
C GLY A 103 -13.73 11.67 11.44
N ARG A 104 -13.91 11.04 10.27
CA ARG A 104 -15.24 10.71 9.71
C ARG A 104 -15.44 9.25 9.34
N ALA A 105 -14.38 8.44 9.24
CA ALA A 105 -14.48 7.03 8.89
C ALA A 105 -15.37 6.29 9.90
N ALA A 106 -16.36 5.56 9.38
CA ALA A 106 -17.31 4.80 10.18
C ALA A 106 -16.72 3.44 10.58
N LEU A 107 -15.76 3.44 11.50
CA LEU A 107 -15.12 2.23 12.01
C LEU A 107 -15.95 1.57 13.13
N PRO A 108 -15.79 0.24 13.37
CA PRO A 108 -16.39 -0.42 14.51
C PRO A 108 -15.99 0.27 15.83
N ALA A 109 -16.92 0.35 16.80
CA ALA A 109 -16.74 1.14 18.03
C ALA A 109 -15.48 0.81 18.87
N LYS A 110 -14.91 -0.39 18.72
CA LYS A 110 -13.68 -0.81 19.41
C LYS A 110 -12.40 -0.46 18.64
N LYS A 111 -12.49 -0.15 17.35
CA LYS A 111 -11.36 0.22 16.50
C LYS A 111 -11.12 1.73 16.59
N ARG A 112 -9.84 2.11 16.61
CA ARG A 112 -9.41 3.51 16.54
C ARG A 112 -9.00 3.81 15.11
N PRO A 113 -9.25 5.02 14.60
CA PRO A 113 -8.73 5.42 13.30
C PRO A 113 -7.19 5.33 13.26
N ASP A 114 -6.63 4.69 12.23
CA ASP A 114 -5.20 4.62 11.95
C ASP A 114 -4.81 5.57 10.79
N ALA A 115 -3.85 6.45 11.05
CA ALA A 115 -3.31 7.37 10.07
C ALA A 115 -2.61 6.66 8.90
N VAL A 116 -2.05 5.47 9.14
CA VAL A 116 -1.42 4.65 8.09
C VAL A 116 -2.47 4.10 7.15
N ASP A 117 -3.58 3.55 7.64
CA ASP A 117 -4.68 3.04 6.80
C ASP A 117 -5.32 4.16 5.96
N ALA A 118 -5.56 5.32 6.58
CA ALA A 118 -6.06 6.49 5.87
C ALA A 118 -5.06 6.96 4.78
N TRP A 119 -3.75 6.88 5.06
CA TRP A 119 -2.73 7.24 4.09
C TRP A 119 -2.58 6.20 2.97
N VAL A 120 -2.65 4.91 3.26
CA VAL A 120 -2.74 3.82 2.26
C VAL A 120 -3.89 4.08 1.30
N THR A 121 -5.05 4.43 1.86
CA THR A 121 -6.27 4.68 1.11
C THR A 121 -6.13 5.90 0.19
N LEU A 122 -5.61 7.01 0.72
CA LEU A 122 -5.38 8.21 -0.10
C LEU A 122 -4.29 7.99 -1.15
N ALA A 123 -3.21 7.25 -0.81
CA ALA A 123 -2.16 6.92 -1.77
C ALA A 123 -2.74 6.10 -2.93
N ALA A 124 -3.59 5.11 -2.68
CA ALA A 124 -4.30 4.38 -3.73
C ALA A 124 -5.16 5.31 -4.59
N ALA A 125 -5.94 6.20 -3.95
CA ALA A 125 -6.76 7.19 -4.65
C ALA A 125 -5.95 8.13 -5.56
N ARG A 126 -4.73 8.53 -5.16
CA ARG A 126 -3.85 9.40 -5.96
C ARG A 126 -3.35 8.75 -7.25
N HIS A 127 -3.32 7.42 -7.34
CA HIS A 127 -2.77 6.74 -8.51
C HIS A 127 -3.81 6.45 -9.60
N GLY A 128 -5.11 6.41 -9.25
CA GLY A 128 -6.16 5.94 -10.16
C GLY A 128 -6.03 4.45 -10.47
N SER A 129 -7.15 3.74 -10.61
CA SER A 129 -7.18 2.30 -10.91
C SER A 129 -6.30 1.47 -9.97
N ALA A 130 -6.42 1.72 -8.66
CA ALA A 130 -5.60 1.08 -7.64
C ALA A 130 -6.32 -0.09 -6.98
N VAL A 131 -5.56 -1.08 -6.49
CA VAL A 131 -6.09 -2.22 -5.75
C VAL A 131 -5.33 -2.32 -4.42
N ILE A 132 -6.03 -2.13 -3.31
CA ILE A 132 -5.48 -2.26 -1.96
C ILE A 132 -5.61 -3.70 -1.50
N PHE A 133 -4.50 -4.29 -1.05
CA PHE A 133 -4.46 -5.64 -0.48
C PHE A 133 -4.32 -5.54 1.04
N THR A 134 -5.28 -6.07 1.79
CA THR A 134 -5.33 -5.95 3.27
C THR A 134 -6.01 -7.17 3.91
N THR A 135 -5.74 -7.42 5.19
CA THR A 135 -6.49 -8.38 6.01
C THR A 135 -7.80 -7.81 6.55
N ASP A 136 -7.95 -6.48 6.55
CA ASP A 136 -9.06 -5.76 7.18
C ASP A 136 -9.80 -4.88 6.15
N PRO A 137 -10.47 -5.48 5.14
CA PRO A 137 -11.09 -4.73 4.05
C PRO A 137 -12.17 -3.74 4.51
N GLY A 138 -12.84 -4.02 5.63
CA GLY A 138 -13.86 -3.14 6.20
C GLY A 138 -13.27 -1.81 6.70
N ASP A 139 -12.06 -1.82 7.26
CA ASP A 139 -11.41 -0.61 7.77
C ASP A 139 -11.00 0.29 6.60
N ILE A 140 -10.37 -0.29 5.58
CA ILE A 140 -10.01 0.42 4.34
C ILE A 140 -11.26 0.97 3.65
N GLN A 141 -12.34 0.19 3.57
CA GLN A 141 -13.59 0.66 2.96
C GLN A 141 -14.17 1.88 3.70
N ALA A 142 -14.12 1.91 5.03
CA ALA A 142 -14.59 3.06 5.80
C ALA A 142 -13.82 4.35 5.48
N TYR A 143 -12.54 4.27 5.13
CA TYR A 143 -11.77 5.41 4.65
C TYR A 143 -12.09 5.77 3.20
N LEU A 144 -12.29 4.77 2.33
CA LEU A 144 -12.68 4.98 0.94
C LEU A 144 -14.02 5.70 0.84
N ASP A 145 -14.99 5.36 1.68
CA ASP A 145 -16.31 5.99 1.71
C ASP A 145 -16.22 7.50 2.02
N VAL A 146 -15.25 7.93 2.83
CA VAL A 146 -15.01 9.34 3.13
C VAL A 146 -14.23 10.04 2.00
N LEU A 147 -13.20 9.37 1.46
CA LEU A 147 -12.34 9.93 0.42
C LEU A 147 -13.01 9.95 -0.96
N ALA A 148 -14.03 9.11 -1.15
CA ALA A 148 -14.84 8.92 -2.35
C ALA A 148 -14.04 8.89 -3.67
N PRO A 149 -12.99 8.05 -3.80
CA PRO A 149 -12.28 7.92 -5.06
C PRO A 149 -13.14 7.18 -6.10
N THR A 150 -12.89 7.44 -7.38
CA THR A 150 -13.67 6.87 -8.48
C THR A 150 -13.25 5.44 -8.86
N ASP A 151 -12.02 5.03 -8.57
CA ASP A 151 -11.46 3.78 -9.10
C ASP A 151 -10.39 3.18 -8.17
N VAL A 152 -10.83 2.77 -6.98
CA VAL A 152 -10.01 2.03 -6.02
C VAL A 152 -10.78 0.81 -5.55
N HIS A 153 -10.15 -0.36 -5.65
CA HIS A 153 -10.70 -1.64 -5.20
C HIS A 153 -9.96 -2.16 -3.97
N VAL A 154 -10.64 -2.96 -3.15
CA VAL A 154 -10.06 -3.62 -1.98
C VAL A 154 -10.13 -5.13 -2.16
N VAL A 155 -9.02 -5.81 -1.93
CA VAL A 155 -8.89 -7.27 -1.99
C VAL A 155 -8.45 -7.78 -0.62
N ALA A 156 -9.30 -8.60 -0.01
CA ALA A 156 -8.96 -9.30 1.23
C ALA A 156 -7.88 -10.36 0.96
N VAL A 157 -6.88 -10.47 1.84
CA VAL A 157 -5.76 -11.44 1.71
C VAL A 157 -5.72 -12.50 2.81
#